data_AF-A0A1V1PKH7-F1
#
_entry.id   AF-A0A1V1PKH7-F1
#
_cell.length_a   1.000
_cell.length_b   1.000
_cell.length_c   1.000
_cell.angle_alpha   90.00
_cell.angle_beta   90.00
_cell.angle_gamma   90.00
#
_symmetry.space_group_name_H-M   'P 1'
#
loop_
_entity.id
_entity.type
_entity.pdbx_description
1 polymer ?
#
loop_
_entity_poly.entity_id
_entity_poly.type
_entity_poly.pdbx_seq_one_letter_code
_entity_poly.pdbx_strand_id
1 'polypeptide(L)'
;MIRLYLTQREYDALLEAQGGKCCVRGCGATEGLIAEHSTPNALKPGKPDQLMCAPCHKVKTLKDVKAIAKVKRLNGKTLSQHQRRKKFGSRLKGRGFDKRE
;
A
#
# COMPACT_ATOMS: atom_id res chain seq x y z
N MET A 1 3.11 -14.41 6.79
CA MET A 1 2.40 -14.35 5.50
C MET A 1 3.47 -14.28 4.43
N ILE A 2 3.57 -15.31 3.59
CA ILE A 2 4.58 -15.36 2.52
C ILE A 2 4.14 -14.39 1.41
N ARG A 3 5.08 -13.61 0.87
CA ARG A 3 4.78 -12.70 -0.24
C ARG A 3 4.54 -13.54 -1.49
N LEU A 4 3.36 -13.39 -2.10
CA LEU A 4 3.02 -14.09 -3.34
C LEU A 4 3.45 -13.22 -4.53
N TYR A 5 4.29 -13.80 -5.38
CA TYR A 5 4.76 -13.17 -6.60
C TYR A 5 4.04 -13.74 -7.82
N LEU A 6 3.96 -12.93 -8.88
CA LEU A 6 3.57 -13.41 -10.20
C LEU A 6 4.69 -14.31 -10.74
N THR A 7 4.29 -15.42 -11.35
CA THR A 7 5.16 -16.15 -12.28
C THR A 7 5.30 -15.35 -13.58
N GLN A 8 6.30 -15.67 -14.39
CA GLN A 8 6.49 -15.01 -15.69
C GLN A 8 5.24 -15.12 -16.57
N ARG A 9 4.62 -16.31 -16.64
CA ARG A 9 3.40 -16.53 -17.42
C ARG A 9 2.22 -15.66 -16.95
N GLU A 10 2.06 -15.52 -15.64
CA GLU A 10 1.01 -14.66 -15.08
C GLU A 10 1.29 -13.18 -15.35
N TYR A 11 2.57 -12.79 -15.32
CA TYR A 11 2.99 -11.44 -15.66
C TYR A 11 2.69 -11.13 -17.14
N ASP A 12 3.07 -12.01 -18.05
CA ASP A 12 2.86 -11.83 -19.49
C ASP A 12 1.36 -11.77 -19.83
N ALA A 13 0.54 -12.63 -19.21
CA ALA A 13 -0.91 -12.61 -19.37
C ALA A 13 -1.54 -11.28 -18.89
N LEU A 14 -1.06 -10.73 -17.77
CA LEU A 14 -1.50 -9.41 -17.29
C LEU A 14 -1.05 -8.29 -18.22
N LEU A 15 0.18 -8.38 -18.75
CA LEU A 15 0.69 -7.40 -19.69
C LEU A 15 -0.14 -7.38 -20.98
N GLU A 16 -0.46 -8.55 -21.52
CA GLU A 16 -1.33 -8.70 -22.69
C GLU A 16 -2.74 -8.15 -22.42
N ALA A 17 -3.36 -8.54 -21.30
CA ALA A 17 -4.69 -8.07 -20.92
C ALA A 17 -4.76 -6.54 -20.74
N GLN A 18 -3.65 -5.90 -20.36
CA GLN A 18 -3.54 -4.44 -20.24
C GLN A 18 -3.13 -3.73 -21.54
N GLY A 19 -2.97 -4.48 -22.64
CA GLY A 19 -2.54 -3.94 -23.94
C GLY A 19 -1.09 -3.48 -23.94
N GLY A 20 -0.21 -4.17 -23.22
CA GLY A 20 1.23 -3.94 -23.21
C GLY A 20 1.69 -2.73 -22.39
N LYS A 21 0.82 -2.15 -21.56
CA LYS A 21 1.09 -0.88 -20.85
C LYS A 21 0.56 -0.87 -19.42
N CYS A 22 0.94 0.18 -18.70
CA CYS A 22 0.43 0.52 -17.38
C CYS A 22 -1.10 0.47 -17.30
N CYS A 23 -1.65 -0.12 -16.23
CA CYS A 23 -3.10 -0.27 -16.04
C CYS A 23 -3.86 1.05 -15.91
N VAL A 24 -3.19 2.16 -15.63
CA VAL A 24 -3.83 3.47 -15.46
C VAL A 24 -4.23 4.04 -16.81
N ARG A 25 -5.53 4.32 -16.97
CA ARG A 25 -6.08 4.95 -18.18
C ARG A 25 -5.34 6.26 -18.50
N GLY A 26 -4.85 6.37 -19.74
CA GLY A 26 -4.09 7.53 -20.22
C GLY A 26 -2.58 7.45 -19.95
N CYS A 27 -2.10 6.46 -19.21
CA CYS A 27 -0.67 6.19 -19.08
C CYS A 27 -0.20 5.30 -20.24
N GLY A 28 0.82 5.76 -20.98
CA GLY A 28 1.43 5.04 -22.10
C GLY A 28 2.71 4.28 -21.74
N ALA A 29 3.06 4.18 -20.47
CA ALA A 29 4.28 3.49 -20.05
C ALA A 29 4.20 1.99 -20.33
N THR A 30 5.18 1.45 -21.05
CA THR A 30 5.30 0.04 -21.42
C THR A 30 6.41 -0.68 -20.64
N GLU A 31 7.38 0.08 -20.15
CA GLU A 31 8.57 -0.43 -19.44
C GLU A 31 8.52 -0.14 -17.94
N GLY A 32 9.34 -0.87 -17.18
CA GLY A 32 9.48 -0.67 -15.74
C GLY A 32 8.17 -0.86 -14.98
N LEU A 33 7.29 -1.74 -15.48
CA LEU A 33 6.00 -2.01 -14.86
C LEU A 33 6.19 -2.91 -13.63
N ILE A 34 5.49 -2.53 -12.57
CA ILE A 34 5.55 -3.18 -11.27
C ILE A 34 4.25 -3.94 -11.07
N ALA A 35 4.35 -5.17 -10.59
CA ALA A 35 3.19 -5.96 -10.17
C ALA A 35 2.55 -5.32 -8.92
N GLU A 36 1.31 -4.87 -9.06
CA GLU A 36 0.56 -4.16 -8.01
C GLU A 36 -0.82 -4.79 -7.80
N HIS A 37 -1.42 -4.53 -6.63
CA HIS A 37 -2.79 -4.94 -6.31
C HIS A 37 -3.78 -3.80 -6.57
N SER A 38 -4.84 -4.05 -7.33
CA SER A 38 -5.97 -3.13 -7.52
C SER A 38 -6.59 -2.72 -6.18
N THR A 39 -6.83 -3.72 -5.33
CA THR A 39 -7.22 -3.55 -3.92
C THR A 39 -6.01 -3.84 -3.04
N PRO A 40 -5.60 -2.94 -2.13
CA PRO A 40 -4.39 -3.17 -1.34
C PRO A 40 -4.41 -4.51 -0.59
N ASN A 41 -3.27 -5.19 -0.56
CA ASN A 41 -3.12 -6.50 0.10
C ASN A 41 -3.54 -6.50 1.60
N ALA A 42 -3.50 -5.33 2.25
CA ALA A 42 -3.98 -5.17 3.63
C ALA A 42 -5.51 -5.33 3.75
N LEU A 43 -6.25 -5.08 2.68
CA LEU A 43 -7.71 -5.19 2.59
C LEU A 43 -8.11 -6.55 2.00
N LYS A 44 -7.53 -6.92 0.85
CA LYS A 44 -7.79 -8.18 0.16
C LYS A 44 -6.46 -8.88 -0.12
N PRO A 45 -6.07 -9.89 0.68
CA PRO A 45 -4.80 -10.57 0.48
C PRO A 45 -4.81 -11.42 -0.78
N GLY A 46 -3.69 -11.47 -1.51
CA GLY A 46 -3.58 -12.28 -2.72
C GLY A 46 -2.35 -11.96 -3.58
N LYS A 47 -2.28 -12.59 -4.75
CA LYS A 47 -1.32 -12.19 -5.79
C LYS A 47 -1.67 -10.81 -6.36
N PRO A 48 -0.68 -10.05 -6.87
CA PRO A 48 -0.93 -8.87 -7.69
C PRO A 48 -1.85 -9.22 -8.87
N ASP A 49 -2.67 -8.27 -9.30
CA ASP A 49 -3.68 -8.45 -10.35
C ASP A 49 -3.59 -7.38 -11.46
N GLN A 50 -2.57 -6.52 -11.40
CA GLN A 50 -2.32 -5.49 -12.41
C GLN A 50 -0.83 -5.10 -12.46
N LEU A 51 -0.41 -4.53 -13.59
CA LEU A 51 0.93 -3.98 -13.82
C LEU A 51 0.86 -2.45 -13.93
N MET A 52 1.73 -1.75 -13.21
CA MET A 52 1.69 -0.29 -13.15
C MET A 52 3.09 0.32 -13.10
N CYS A 53 3.29 1.46 -13.78
CA CYS A 53 4.56 2.17 -13.72
C CYS A 53 4.78 2.84 -12.34
N ALA A 54 6.04 3.09 -11.98
CA ALA A 54 6.40 3.68 -10.69
C ALA A 54 5.69 5.02 -10.37
N PRO A 55 5.53 5.98 -11.31
CA PRO A 55 4.81 7.22 -11.03
C PRO A 55 3.34 7.00 -10.65
N CYS A 56 2.62 6.19 -11.42
CA CYS A 56 1.22 5.85 -11.15
C CYS A 56 1.07 5.07 -9.83
N HIS A 57 2.01 4.16 -9.56
CA HIS A 57 2.08 3.42 -8.31
C HIS A 57 2.21 4.31 -7.08
N LYS A 58 3.04 5.35 -7.15
CA LYS A 58 3.19 6.32 -6.05
C LYS A 58 1.87 7.06 -5.78
N VAL A 59 1.17 7.50 -6.83
CA VAL A 59 -0.13 8.18 -6.69
C VAL A 59 -1.17 7.26 -6.05
N LYS A 60 -1.26 6.00 -6.51
CA LYS A 60 -2.15 5.01 -5.93
C LYS A 60 -1.83 4.75 -4.45
N THR A 61 -0.55 4.55 -4.14
CA THR A 61 -0.09 4.31 -2.76
C THR A 61 -0.56 5.43 -1.82
N LEU A 62 -0.42 6.70 -2.22
CA LEU A 62 -0.87 7.84 -1.43
C LEU A 62 -2.38 7.82 -1.15
N LYS A 63 -3.20 7.39 -2.12
CA LYS A 63 -4.65 7.23 -1.93
C LYS A 63 -4.97 6.10 -0.96
N ASP A 64 -4.25 4.98 -1.05
CA ASP A 64 -4.51 3.78 -0.26
C ASP A 64 -4.06 3.87 1.20
N VAL A 65 -3.09 4.73 1.52
CA VAL A 65 -2.55 4.89 2.89
C VAL A 65 -3.65 5.07 3.93
N LYS A 66 -4.69 5.86 3.63
CA LYS A 66 -5.81 6.10 4.57
C LYS A 66 -6.63 4.83 4.82
N ALA A 67 -6.93 4.06 3.77
CA ALA A 67 -7.69 2.81 3.88
C ALA A 67 -6.87 1.73 4.61
N ILE A 68 -5.59 1.58 4.28
CA ILE A 68 -4.67 0.66 4.94
C ILE A 68 -4.56 0.99 6.44
N ALA A 69 -4.41 2.27 6.79
CA ALA A 69 -4.35 2.70 8.18
C ALA A 69 -5.65 2.39 8.95
N LYS A 70 -6.82 2.53 8.30
CA LYS A 70 -8.11 2.15 8.89
C LYS A 70 -8.18 0.65 9.17
N VAL A 71 -7.84 -0.19 8.19
CA VAL A 71 -7.88 -1.66 8.37
C VAL A 71 -6.89 -2.13 9.42
N LYS A 72 -5.69 -1.56 9.49
CA LYS A 72 -4.72 -1.88 10.55
C LYS A 72 -5.27 -1.59 11.96
N ARG A 73 -6.04 -0.51 12.13
CA ARG A 73 -6.70 -0.20 13.41
C ARG A 73 -7.82 -1.19 13.74
N LEU A 74 -8.65 -1.52 12.76
CA LEU A 74 -9.76 -2.47 12.95
C LEU A 74 -9.25 -3.87 13.28
N ASN A 75 -8.14 -4.29 12.66
CA ASN A 75 -7.50 -5.58 12.91
C ASN A 75 -6.61 -5.59 14.18
N GLY A 76 -6.63 -4.52 14.99
CA GLY A 76 -5.84 -4.43 16.23
C GLY A 76 -4.32 -4.33 16.04
N LYS A 77 -3.82 -4.28 14.80
CA LYS A 77 -2.38 -4.13 14.50
C LYS A 77 -1.83 -2.77 14.92
N THR A 78 -2.69 -1.76 14.94
CA THR A 78 -2.37 -0.44 15.48
C THR A 78 -3.41 -0.04 16.52
N LEU A 79 -2.95 0.54 17.63
CA LEU A 79 -3.85 1.00 18.68
C LEU A 79 -4.72 2.15 18.16
N SER A 80 -6.02 2.07 18.43
CA SER A 80 -6.91 3.25 18.33
C SER A 80 -6.47 4.33 19.32
N GLN A 81 -6.88 5.58 19.09
CA GLN A 81 -6.58 6.67 20.03
C GLN A 81 -7.12 6.35 21.44
N HIS A 82 -8.31 5.77 21.54
CA HIS A 82 -8.90 5.33 22.81
C HIS A 82 -8.04 4.27 23.50
N GLN A 83 -7.64 3.21 22.79
CA GLN A 83 -6.77 2.18 23.36
C GLN A 83 -5.38 2.72 23.74
N ARG A 84 -4.85 3.65 22.94
CA ARG A 84 -3.60 4.35 23.26
C ARG A 84 -3.74 5.16 24.55
N ARG A 85 -4.84 5.89 24.73
CA ARG A 85 -5.12 6.67 25.94
C ARG A 85 -5.31 5.79 27.17
N LYS A 86 -5.99 4.64 27.02
CA LYS A 86 -6.12 3.66 28.10
C LYS A 86 -4.75 3.08 28.53
N LYS A 87 -3.86 2.83 27.57
CA LYS A 87 -2.54 2.23 27.84
C LYS A 87 -1.48 3.23 28.32
N PHE A 88 -1.48 4.46 27.82
CA PHE A 88 -0.40 5.43 28.03
C PHE A 88 -0.85 6.75 28.68
N GLY A 89 -2.14 6.87 29.03
CA GLY A 89 -2.73 8.11 29.54
C GLY A 89 -3.22 9.05 28.45
N SER A 90 -3.97 10.08 28.85
CA SER A 90 -4.61 11.05 27.95
C SER A 90 -3.61 11.98 27.25
N ARG A 91 -2.43 12.19 27.86
CA ARG A 91 -1.38 13.11 27.37
C ARG A 91 -0.50 12.43 26.33
N LEU A 92 -0.28 13.10 25.20
CA LEU A 92 0.77 12.72 24.25
C LEU A 92 2.12 12.97 24.92
N LYS A 93 2.99 11.96 24.96
CA LYS A 93 4.36 12.15 25.42
C LYS A 93 5.08 13.08 24.43
N GLY A 94 5.39 14.29 24.85
CA GLY A 94 6.23 15.21 24.05
C GLY A 94 7.63 14.61 23.87
N ARG A 95 8.32 14.95 22.77
CA ARG A 95 9.68 14.47 22.49
C ARG A 95 10.76 15.12 23.37
N GLY A 96 10.38 15.97 24.34
CA GLY A 96 11.29 16.88 25.02
C GLY A 96 11.68 18.03 24.09
N PHE A 97 12.32 19.05 24.66
CA PHE A 97 13.06 20.04 23.87
C PHE A 97 14.53 19.65 23.91
N ASP A 98 15.26 19.84 22.80
CA ASP A 98 16.71 19.71 22.80
C ASP A 98 17.27 20.71 23.82
N LYS A 99 17.94 20.21 24.85
CA LYS A 99 18.66 21.05 25.80
C LYS A 99 19.88 21.59 25.06
N ARG A 100 19.96 22.91 24.90
CA ARG A 100 21.19 23.57 24.47
C ARG A 100 22.14 23.55 25.67
N GLU A 101 23.28 22.88 25.54
CA GLU A 101 24.44 23.10 26.42
C GLU A 101 25.12 24.43 26.08
#